data_AF-A0A958YIX1-F1
#
_entry.id   AF-A0A958YIX1-F1
#
_cell.length_a   1.000
_cell.length_b   1.000
_cell.length_c   1.000
_cell.angle_alpha   90.00
_cell.angle_beta   90.00
_cell.angle_gamma   90.00
#
_symmetry.space_group_name_H-M   'P 1'
#
loop_
_entity.id
_entity.type
_entity.pdbx_description
1 polymer ?
#
loop_
_entity_poly.entity_id
_entity_poly.type
_entity_poly.pdbx_seq_one_letter_code
_entity_poly.pdbx_strand_id
1 'polypeptide(L)'
;MENSQLHKSELLRIKFEDVDTEQDADALLKCDLYLPLEFLPKLDDDKFYFHEIIGFTVEDVNFGIVGVVKSINDTTSQPLFEIDKDGIEILIPMNDAFIKKVDKKKKHILVETPEGLIELYLQ
;
A
#
# COMPACT_ATOMS: atom_id res chain seq x y z
N MET A 1 -12.32 -21.68 3.19
CA MET A 1 -11.63 -21.43 4.48
C MET A 1 -12.61 -21.79 5.57
N GLU A 2 -12.26 -22.76 6.41
CA GLU A 2 -13.22 -23.35 7.34
C GLU A 2 -13.27 -22.59 8.68
N ASN A 3 -12.11 -22.14 9.18
CA ASN A 3 -12.04 -21.38 10.45
C ASN A 3 -10.75 -20.54 10.55
N SER A 4 -10.78 -19.45 11.32
CA SER A 4 -9.56 -18.76 11.78
C SER A 4 -9.71 -18.20 13.17
N GLN A 5 -8.62 -18.26 13.93
CA GLN A 5 -8.56 -17.75 15.30
C GLN A 5 -7.22 -17.06 15.56
N LEU A 6 -7.24 -15.93 16.25
CA LEU A 6 -6.04 -15.31 16.79
C LEU A 6 -5.44 -16.23 17.86
N HIS A 7 -4.16 -16.53 17.74
CA HIS A 7 -3.44 -17.41 18.64
C HIS A 7 -2.19 -16.71 19.16
N LYS A 8 -2.20 -16.29 20.43
CA LYS A 8 -1.25 -15.30 20.96
C LYS A 8 -1.42 -13.96 20.22
N SER A 9 -0.88 -12.89 20.77
CA SER A 9 -1.17 -11.53 20.28
C SER A 9 -0.75 -11.27 18.83
N GLU A 10 0.12 -12.10 18.24
CA GLU A 10 0.74 -11.84 16.94
C GLU A 10 0.64 -12.99 15.92
N LEU A 11 -0.01 -14.12 16.24
CA LEU A 11 -0.15 -15.22 15.27
C LEU A 11 -1.62 -15.42 14.90
N LEU A 12 -1.88 -15.65 13.63
CA LEU A 12 -3.19 -16.06 13.12
C LEU A 12 -3.14 -17.55 12.78
N ARG A 13 -4.01 -18.35 13.40
CA ARG A 13 -4.18 -19.77 13.06
C ARG A 13 -5.35 -19.91 12.10
N ILE A 14 -5.10 -20.56 10.96
CA ILE A 14 -6.08 -20.78 9.90
C ILE A 14 -6.28 -22.28 9.71
N LYS A 15 -7.54 -22.71 9.61
CA LYS A 15 -7.93 -24.05 9.16
C LYS A 15 -8.40 -23.96 7.70
N PHE A 16 -7.61 -24.51 6.80
CA PHE A 16 -7.99 -24.68 5.40
C PHE A 16 -8.93 -25.89 5.26
N GLU A 17 -9.82 -25.81 4.28
CA GLU A 17 -10.62 -26.97 3.86
C GLU A 17 -9.67 -28.06 3.33
N ASP A 18 -10.00 -29.32 3.58
CA ASP A 18 -9.25 -30.51 3.15
C ASP A 18 -7.83 -30.68 3.73
N VAL A 19 -7.45 -29.89 4.74
CA VAL A 19 -6.15 -30.01 5.47
C VAL A 19 -6.41 -30.54 6.87
N ASP A 20 -6.56 -31.86 7.01
CA ASP A 20 -7.01 -32.50 8.26
C ASP A 20 -5.90 -33.16 9.07
N THR A 21 -4.74 -33.42 8.45
CA THR A 21 -3.61 -34.09 9.12
C THR A 21 -2.41 -33.17 9.27
N GLU A 22 -1.51 -33.54 10.17
CA GLU A 22 -0.20 -32.88 10.31
C GLU A 22 0.60 -32.92 9.00
N GLN A 23 0.52 -34.04 8.27
CA GLN A 23 1.19 -34.20 6.99
C GLN A 23 0.66 -33.24 5.92
N ASP A 24 -0.65 -32.98 5.88
CA ASP A 24 -1.24 -32.02 4.95
C ASP A 24 -0.78 -30.59 5.29
N ALA A 25 -0.71 -30.26 6.58
CA ALA A 25 -0.25 -28.95 7.04
C ALA A 25 1.25 -28.74 6.74
N ASP A 26 2.08 -29.78 6.96
CA ASP A 26 3.51 -29.74 6.67
C ASP A 26 3.80 -29.50 5.18
N ALA A 27 2.96 -30.04 4.29
CA ALA A 27 3.08 -29.82 2.86
C ALA A 27 2.88 -28.35 2.44
N LEU A 28 2.22 -27.54 3.28
CA LEU A 28 1.97 -26.12 3.05
C LEU A 28 3.01 -25.20 3.71
N LEU A 29 3.95 -25.75 4.49
CA LEU A 29 4.99 -24.95 5.12
C LEU A 29 5.85 -24.25 4.07
N LYS A 30 6.09 -22.95 4.29
CA LYS A 30 6.86 -22.06 3.42
C LYS A 30 6.23 -21.76 2.05
N CYS A 31 4.99 -22.18 1.82
CA CYS A 31 4.23 -21.71 0.66
C CYS A 31 3.75 -20.27 0.90
N ASP A 32 3.74 -19.49 -0.18
CA ASP A 32 3.12 -18.17 -0.17
C ASP A 32 1.60 -18.28 -0.17
N LEU A 33 0.93 -17.38 0.56
CA LEU A 33 -0.51 -17.27 0.60
C LEU A 33 -0.96 -16.06 -0.23
N TYR A 34 -1.82 -16.29 -1.22
CA TYR A 34 -2.34 -15.24 -2.09
C TYR A 34 -3.86 -15.10 -1.94
N LEU A 35 -4.35 -13.86 -2.03
CA LEU A 35 -5.78 -13.54 -2.11
C LEU A 35 -6.08 -12.94 -3.49
N PRO A 36 -7.00 -13.52 -4.29
CA PRO A 36 -7.35 -12.94 -5.58
C PRO A 36 -8.00 -11.56 -5.39
N LEU A 37 -7.65 -10.61 -6.27
CA LEU A 37 -8.11 -9.22 -6.19
C LEU A 37 -9.64 -9.08 -6.23
N GLU A 38 -10.34 -10.01 -6.88
CA GLU A 38 -11.81 -10.02 -6.98
C GLU A 38 -12.51 -10.23 -5.62
N PHE A 39 -11.81 -10.81 -4.65
CA PHE A 39 -12.31 -11.01 -3.28
C PHE A 39 -12.03 -9.83 -2.35
N LEU A 40 -11.31 -8.80 -2.82
CA LEU A 40 -11.09 -7.61 -2.01
C LEU A 40 -12.44 -6.89 -1.78
N PRO A 41 -12.78 -6.57 -0.52
CA PRO A 41 -13.98 -5.79 -0.26
C PRO A 41 -13.89 -4.45 -0.99
N LYS A 42 -15.05 -3.96 -1.46
CA LYS A 42 -15.12 -2.61 -2.01
C LYS A 42 -14.77 -1.63 -0.90
N LEU A 43 -13.73 -0.85 -1.13
CA LEU A 43 -13.32 0.21 -0.25
C LEU A 43 -14.28 1.40 -0.39
N ASP A 44 -14.44 2.15 0.70
CA ASP A 44 -15.06 3.47 0.68
C ASP A 44 -14.25 4.40 -0.26
N ASP A 45 -14.87 5.47 -0.75
CA ASP A 45 -14.25 6.35 -1.76
C ASP A 45 -12.93 7.00 -1.31
N ASP A 46 -12.69 7.07 0.01
CA ASP A 46 -11.50 7.62 0.65
C ASP A 46 -10.39 6.57 0.90
N LYS A 47 -10.65 5.29 0.63
CA LYS A 47 -9.70 4.20 0.89
C LYS A 47 -9.20 3.56 -0.40
N PHE A 48 -7.94 3.15 -0.36
CA PHE A 48 -7.28 2.43 -1.44
C PHE A 48 -6.29 1.42 -0.88
N TYR A 49 -6.10 0.32 -1.61
CA TYR A 49 -5.01 -0.59 -1.30
C TYR A 49 -3.70 -0.02 -1.82
N PHE A 50 -2.60 -0.27 -1.10
CA PHE A 50 -1.27 0.22 -1.46
C PHE A 50 -0.85 -0.21 -2.87
N HIS A 51 -1.18 -1.42 -3.27
CA HIS A 51 -0.88 -1.93 -4.60
C HIS A 51 -1.71 -1.29 -5.72
N GLU A 52 -2.87 -0.66 -5.41
CA GLU A 52 -3.72 -0.04 -6.44
C GLU A 52 -3.11 1.26 -6.98
N ILE A 53 -2.29 1.92 -6.18
CA ILE A 53 -1.78 3.26 -6.47
C ILE A 53 -0.32 3.27 -6.95
N ILE A 54 0.33 2.11 -6.99
CA ILE A 54 1.64 1.97 -7.62
C ILE A 54 1.51 2.31 -9.10
N GLY A 55 2.40 3.16 -9.61
CA GLY A 55 2.37 3.70 -10.97
C GLY A 55 1.46 4.91 -11.14
N PHE A 56 0.87 5.47 -10.09
CA PHE A 56 0.09 6.70 -10.19
C PHE A 56 1.00 7.91 -10.28
N THR A 57 0.59 8.91 -11.05
CA THR A 57 1.27 10.21 -11.09
C THR A 57 0.89 11.00 -9.84
N VAL A 58 1.88 11.52 -9.14
CA VAL A 58 1.68 12.41 -7.99
C VAL A 58 1.92 13.85 -8.42
N GLU A 59 0.94 14.70 -8.14
CA GLU A 59 0.99 16.14 -8.33
C GLU A 59 0.82 16.81 -6.98
N ASP A 60 1.66 17.80 -6.70
CA ASP A 60 1.57 18.64 -5.53
C ASP A 60 0.95 20.00 -5.90
N VAL A 61 0.10 20.54 -5.04
CA VAL A 61 -0.58 21.83 -5.28
C VAL A 61 0.42 22.99 -5.43
N ASN A 62 1.55 22.94 -4.74
CA ASN A 62 2.54 24.01 -4.70
C ASN A 62 3.65 23.81 -5.76
N PHE A 63 4.08 22.57 -5.97
CA PHE A 63 5.21 22.23 -6.86
C PHE A 63 4.77 21.78 -8.27
N GLY A 64 3.56 21.25 -8.43
CA GLY A 64 3.11 20.59 -9.66
C GLY A 64 3.50 19.12 -9.72
N ILE A 65 3.82 18.60 -10.90
CA ILE A 65 4.09 17.16 -11.08
C ILE A 65 5.35 16.75 -10.30
N VAL A 66 5.16 15.94 -9.26
CA VAL A 66 6.23 15.42 -8.41
C VAL A 66 6.93 14.28 -9.12
N GLY A 67 6.17 13.26 -9.54
CA GLY A 67 6.70 12.05 -10.18
C GLY A 67 5.68 10.92 -10.21
N VAL A 68 6.16 9.67 -10.23
CA VAL A 68 5.31 8.47 -10.26
C VAL A 68 5.55 7.65 -9.00
N VAL A 69 4.47 7.16 -8.37
CA VAL A 69 4.57 6.25 -7.22
C VAL A 69 5.25 4.96 -7.67
N LYS A 70 6.43 4.69 -7.11
CA LYS A 70 7.19 3.47 -7.35
C LYS A 70 6.81 2.37 -6.35
N SER A 71 6.62 2.74 -5.09
CA SER A 71 6.30 1.83 -4.00
C SER A 71 5.69 2.60 -2.82
N ILE A 72 5.23 1.87 -1.81
CA ILE A 72 4.82 2.42 -0.52
C ILE A 72 5.68 1.78 0.55
N ASN A 73 6.27 2.62 1.39
CA ASN A 73 6.99 2.17 2.57
C ASN A 73 6.02 2.10 3.75
N ASP A 74 5.60 0.90 4.12
CA ASP A 74 4.71 0.64 5.25
C ASP A 74 5.45 0.07 6.47
N THR A 75 6.79 -0.01 6.42
CA THR A 75 7.61 -0.52 7.52
C THR A 75 7.78 0.48 8.66
N THR A 76 7.49 1.76 8.41
CA THR A 76 7.54 2.85 9.38
C THR A 76 6.20 3.06 10.07
N SER A 77 6.21 3.71 11.24
CA SER A 77 4.98 4.02 12.00
C SER A 77 3.94 4.82 11.23
N GLN A 78 4.36 5.56 10.20
CA GLN A 78 3.49 6.20 9.22
C GLN A 78 3.89 5.73 7.82
N PRO A 79 2.95 5.29 6.97
CA PRO A 79 3.26 4.88 5.62
C PRO A 79 3.73 6.08 4.79
N LEU A 80 4.70 5.84 3.89
CA LEU A 80 5.27 6.86 3.01
C LEU A 80 5.08 6.46 1.54
N PHE A 81 4.71 7.41 0.69
CA PHE A 81 4.86 7.28 -0.76
C PHE A 81 6.33 7.32 -1.13
N GLU A 82 6.80 6.33 -1.90
CA GLU A 82 8.09 6.36 -2.58
C GLU A 82 7.83 6.77 -4.04
N ILE A 83 8.16 8.02 -4.37
CA ILE A 83 7.88 8.62 -5.67
C ILE A 83 9.20 8.74 -6.44
N ASP A 84 9.24 8.21 -7.65
CA ASP A 84 10.37 8.38 -8.56
C ASP A 84 10.15 9.58 -9.47
N LYS A 85 11.14 10.47 -9.50
CA LYS A 85 11.25 11.56 -10.45
C LYS A 85 12.61 11.50 -11.12
N ASP A 86 12.64 10.97 -12.35
CA ASP A 86 13.88 10.90 -13.16
C ASP A 86 15.05 10.20 -12.41
N GLY A 87 14.74 9.19 -11.59
CA GLY A 87 15.72 8.46 -10.78
C GLY A 87 16.03 9.08 -9.40
N ILE A 88 15.42 10.22 -9.06
CA ILE A 88 15.43 10.77 -7.71
C ILE A 88 14.23 10.24 -6.94
N GLU A 89 14.48 9.67 -5.76
CA GLU A 89 13.45 9.15 -4.88
C GLU A 89 12.98 10.23 -3.90
N ILE A 90 11.68 10.47 -3.87
CA ILE A 90 11.01 11.49 -3.05
C ILE A 90 10.05 10.77 -2.11
N LEU A 91 10.19 11.02 -0.81
CA LEU A 91 9.35 10.41 0.23
C LEU A 91 8.30 11.40 0.72
N ILE A 92 7.02 11.06 0.55
CA ILE A 92 5.91 11.89 1.03
C ILE A 92 5.06 11.09 2.01
N PRO A 93 4.80 11.59 3.24
CA PRO A 93 3.92 10.89 4.18
C PRO A 93 2.50 10.70 3.64
N MET A 94 2.00 9.46 3.74
CA MET A 94 0.67 9.07 3.31
C MET A 94 -0.34 9.29 4.45
N ASN A 95 -0.57 10.55 4.80
CA ASN A 95 -1.57 10.94 5.79
C ASN A 95 -2.63 11.88 5.19
N ASP A 96 -3.79 11.95 5.84
CA ASP A 96 -4.94 12.74 5.38
C ASP A 96 -4.66 14.25 5.31
N ALA A 97 -3.61 14.74 5.99
CA ALA A 97 -3.25 16.16 5.93
C ALA A 97 -2.58 16.52 4.60
N PHE A 98 -1.85 15.58 4.00
CA PHE A 98 -1.17 15.80 2.71
C PHE A 98 -1.98 15.28 1.53
N ILE A 99 -2.78 14.24 1.68
CA ILE A 99 -3.56 13.69 0.56
C ILE A 99 -4.83 14.50 0.36
N LYS A 100 -4.89 15.31 -0.71
CA LYS A 100 -6.10 16.05 -1.08
C LYS A 100 -7.10 15.19 -1.83
N LYS A 101 -6.63 14.39 -2.77
CA LYS A 101 -7.49 13.63 -3.67
C LYS A 101 -6.75 12.46 -4.32
N VAL A 102 -7.45 11.33 -4.45
CA VAL A 102 -6.98 10.18 -5.24
C VAL A 102 -7.98 9.92 -6.37
N ASP A 103 -7.56 10.08 -7.61
CA ASP A 103 -8.35 9.75 -8.80
C ASP A 103 -7.86 8.42 -9.39
N LYS A 104 -8.53 7.33 -8.97
CA LYS A 104 -8.23 5.97 -9.44
C LYS A 104 -8.46 5.79 -10.95
N LYS A 105 -9.38 6.55 -11.56
CA LYS A 105 -9.68 6.45 -13.00
C LYS A 105 -8.57 7.08 -13.84
N LYS A 106 -8.02 8.20 -13.38
CA LYS A 106 -6.92 8.90 -14.05
C LYS A 106 -5.53 8.44 -13.61
N LYS A 107 -5.45 7.53 -12.63
CA LYS A 107 -4.19 7.10 -11.99
C LYS A 107 -3.39 8.29 -11.46
N HIS A 108 -4.07 9.17 -10.72
CA HIS A 108 -3.53 10.45 -10.31
C HIS A 108 -3.78 10.72 -8.83
N ILE A 109 -2.77 11.20 -8.11
CA ILE A 109 -2.86 11.59 -6.70
C ILE A 109 -2.50 13.07 -6.60
N LEU A 110 -3.40 13.85 -5.98
CA LEU A 110 -3.15 15.24 -5.63
C LEU A 110 -2.76 15.32 -4.16
N VAL A 111 -1.58 15.87 -3.89
CA VAL A 111 -1.08 16.12 -2.53
C VAL A 111 -0.93 17.63 -2.29
N GLU A 112 -0.98 18.03 -1.02
CA GLU A 112 -0.64 19.37 -0.56
C GLU A 112 0.44 19.22 0.51
N THR A 113 1.70 19.24 0.08
CA THR A 113 2.86 19.19 0.98
C THR A 113 3.29 20.60 1.40
N PRO A 114 3.99 20.75 2.53
CA PRO A 114 4.58 22.02 2.92
C PRO A 114 5.53 22.55 1.84
N GLU A 115 5.53 23.88 1.66
CA GLU A 115 6.41 24.55 0.70
C GLU A 115 7.87 24.18 0.95
N GLY A 116 8.59 23.85 -0.14
CA GLY A 116 9.98 23.44 -0.10
C GLY A 116 10.24 21.97 0.27
N LEU A 117 9.25 21.18 0.73
CA LEU A 117 9.49 19.76 1.07
C LEU A 117 10.06 18.97 -0.11
N ILE A 118 9.44 19.11 -1.28
CA ILE A 118 9.82 18.40 -2.51
C ILE A 118 11.17 18.92 -3.02
N GLU A 119 11.40 20.23 -2.93
CA GLU A 119 12.63 20.86 -3.39
C GLU A 119 13.87 20.35 -2.63
N LEU A 120 13.74 19.98 -1.34
CA LEU A 120 14.82 19.39 -0.55
C LEU A 120 15.37 18.08 -1.14
N TYR A 121 14.54 17.33 -1.88
CA TYR A 121 14.97 16.10 -2.55
C TYR A 121 15.61 16.35 -3.91
N LEU A 122 15.33 17.50 -4.54
CA LEU A 122 15.74 17.84 -5.90
C LEU A 122 16.98 18.76 -5.97
N GLN A 123 17.62 19.04 -4.83
CA GLN A 123 18.85 19.82 -4.74
C GLN A 123 20.10 19.03 -5.11
#